data_AF-A0A2E6TUC8-F1
#
_entry.id   AF-A0A2E6TUC8-F1
#
_cell.length_a   1.000
_cell.length_b   1.000
_cell.length_c   1.000
_cell.angle_alpha   90.00
_cell.angle_beta   90.00
_cell.angle_gamma   90.00
#
_symmetry.space_group_name_H-M   'P 1'
#
loop_
_entity.id
_entity.type
_entity.pdbx_description
1 polymer ?
#
loop_
_entity_poly.entity_id
_entity_poly.type
_entity_poly.pdbx_seq_one_letter_code
_entity_poly.pdbx_strand_id
1 'polypeptide(L)'
;MTLRRYSDGWQYSATIPEQIRAIDLVRLLTDLLLAEYAERFSDREVPPPLWLRVGLAEIIYRAGGPSLLTPRGVPVVIEGRMPDPYLGTRELLLHKAPLGYADLSLPTRTHLRGANWEHFRASAHLFTRQLLQRREGHRELHKFIRLLPRFKNSQFAFLNAYQLGDPKTGTKTTLLDVEKWWTIARTQFRSRDRSNNWSTERSLAQLKEALHVIPATGQPIPLQQRLGELDLAAQRQQLENTLFRLKTVAVNAPPGMQSLIRDYYNTLNDYYRKRRLGPGTTPVPAPNDPLARSTIRQLNLLDTIMADVRQLNANTAFGKTVSPPRP
;
A
#
# COMPACT_ATOMS: atom_id res chain seq x y z
N MET A 1 17.00 -19.20 12.96
CA MET A 1 17.83 -18.49 11.95
C MET A 1 19.25 -18.50 12.45
N THR A 2 20.20 -18.80 11.58
CA THR A 2 21.63 -18.78 11.88
C THR A 2 22.33 -17.88 10.88
N LEU A 3 23.01 -16.84 11.38
CA LEU A 3 23.87 -15.99 10.57
C LEU A 3 25.30 -16.53 10.65
N ARG A 4 25.95 -16.68 9.51
CA ARG A 4 27.39 -16.94 9.45
C ARG A 4 28.03 -16.01 8.42
N ARG A 5 29.14 -15.39 8.82
CA ARG A 5 29.98 -14.60 7.93
C ARG A 5 31.06 -15.50 7.36
N TYR A 6 31.18 -15.51 6.04
CA TYR A 6 32.22 -16.19 5.29
C TYR A 6 33.05 -15.17 4.49
N SER A 7 34.11 -15.63 3.83
CA SER A 7 35.00 -14.79 3.03
C SER A 7 34.31 -14.17 1.80
N ASP A 8 33.21 -14.76 1.33
CA ASP A 8 32.38 -14.31 0.20
C ASP A 8 31.18 -13.46 0.60
N GLY A 9 30.93 -13.26 1.90
CA GLY A 9 29.85 -12.41 2.42
C GLY A 9 29.05 -13.04 3.56
N TRP A 10 27.86 -12.49 3.81
CA TRP A 10 26.92 -13.03 4.79
C TRP A 10 26.08 -14.14 4.17
N GLN A 11 26.07 -15.32 4.81
CA GLN A 11 25.16 -16.41 4.46
C GLN A 11 24.04 -16.50 5.50
N TYR A 12 22.80 -16.52 5.02
CA TYR A 12 21.60 -16.62 5.84
C TYR A 12 20.96 -17.98 5.64
N SER A 13 20.75 -18.70 6.75
CA SER A 13 20.02 -19.96 6.73
C SER A 13 19.00 -20.00 7.86
N ALA A 14 17.89 -20.66 7.58
CA ALA A 14 16.85 -20.91 8.57
C ALA A 14 16.41 -22.37 8.48
N THR A 15 16.47 -23.06 9.60
CA THR A 15 15.84 -24.37 9.77
C THR A 15 14.35 -24.16 9.96
N ILE A 16 13.54 -24.74 9.08
CA ILE A 16 12.09 -24.63 9.12
C ILE A 16 11.55 -25.99 9.61
N PRO A 17 10.63 -26.02 10.59
CA PRO A 17 9.99 -27.26 11.00
C PRO A 17 9.08 -27.80 9.89
N GLU A 18 8.78 -29.10 9.94
CA GLU A 18 7.90 -29.75 8.96
C GLU A 18 6.52 -29.07 8.85
N GLN A 19 6.01 -28.57 9.98
CA GLN A 19 4.78 -27.79 10.04
C GLN A 19 5.05 -26.41 10.61
N ILE A 20 4.66 -25.37 9.87
CA ILE A 20 4.78 -23.97 10.28
C ILE A 20 3.52 -23.21 9.91
N ARG A 21 3.07 -22.30 10.79
CA ARG A 21 1.95 -21.40 10.47
C ARG A 21 2.36 -20.45 9.34
N ALA A 22 1.46 -20.20 8.40
CA ALA A 22 1.74 -19.32 7.25
C ALA A 22 2.31 -17.95 7.65
N ILE A 23 1.75 -17.32 8.69
CA ILE A 23 2.24 -16.02 9.20
C ILE A 23 3.66 -16.11 9.77
N ASP A 24 4.03 -17.22 10.42
CA ASP A 24 5.38 -17.37 10.99
C ASP A 24 6.41 -17.60 9.89
N LEU A 25 6.04 -18.31 8.83
CA LEU A 25 6.88 -18.44 7.65
C LEU A 25 7.08 -17.09 6.95
N VAL A 26 6.01 -16.31 6.75
CA VAL A 26 6.11 -14.97 6.16
C VAL A 26 7.01 -14.06 7.01
N ARG A 27 6.89 -14.10 8.35
CA ARG A 27 7.79 -13.36 9.25
C ARG A 27 9.23 -13.80 9.11
N LEU A 28 9.50 -15.10 9.12
CA LEU A 28 10.84 -15.65 8.97
C LEU A 28 11.50 -15.21 7.65
N LEU A 29 10.76 -15.32 6.54
CA LEU A 29 11.25 -14.89 5.23
C LEU A 29 11.47 -13.37 5.17
N THR A 30 10.55 -12.59 5.75
CA THR A 30 10.68 -11.13 5.81
C THR A 30 11.91 -10.73 6.62
N ASP A 31 12.13 -11.36 7.77
CA ASP A 31 13.28 -11.12 8.63
C ASP A 31 14.59 -11.44 7.93
N LEU A 32 14.66 -12.60 7.25
CA LEU A 32 15.84 -13.04 6.53
C LEU A 32 16.19 -12.08 5.39
N LEU A 33 15.20 -11.75 4.54
CA LEU A 33 15.41 -10.82 3.43
C LEU A 33 15.80 -9.43 3.91
N LEU A 34 15.15 -8.90 4.96
CA LEU A 34 15.50 -7.59 5.49
C LEU A 34 16.89 -7.57 6.11
N ALA A 35 17.30 -8.63 6.81
CA ALA A 35 18.66 -8.76 7.34
C ALA A 35 19.68 -8.77 6.19
N GLU A 36 19.45 -9.61 5.17
CA GLU A 36 20.31 -9.68 3.99
C GLU A 36 20.44 -8.32 3.28
N TYR A 37 19.31 -7.63 3.05
CA TYR A 37 19.32 -6.30 2.42
C TYR A 37 20.02 -5.24 3.28
N ALA A 38 19.87 -5.30 4.60
CA ALA A 38 20.52 -4.36 5.50
C ALA A 38 22.04 -4.61 5.56
N GLU A 39 22.48 -5.87 5.56
CA GLU A 39 23.86 -6.26 5.84
C GLU A 39 24.71 -6.51 4.60
N ARG A 40 24.13 -6.44 3.39
CA ARG A 40 24.80 -6.72 2.10
C ARG A 40 26.16 -6.03 1.90
N PHE A 41 26.40 -4.90 2.59
CA PHE A 41 27.67 -4.17 2.55
C PHE A 41 28.17 -3.79 3.96
N SER A 42 27.81 -4.57 4.98
CA SER A 42 28.18 -4.31 6.36
C SER A 42 29.14 -5.35 6.91
N ASP A 43 30.11 -4.89 7.70
CA ASP A 43 31.03 -5.77 8.43
C ASP A 43 30.47 -6.29 9.77
N ARG A 44 29.25 -5.89 10.11
CA ARG A 44 28.62 -6.23 11.39
C ARG A 44 27.17 -6.66 11.17
N GLU A 45 26.62 -7.32 12.18
CA GLU A 45 25.19 -7.57 12.24
C GLU A 45 24.44 -6.24 12.43
N VAL A 46 23.39 -6.05 11.65
CA VAL A 46 22.60 -4.82 11.61
C VAL A 46 21.12 -5.21 11.64
N PRO A 47 20.57 -5.47 12.84
CA PRO A 47 19.18 -5.91 12.95
C PRO A 47 18.23 -4.77 12.52
N PRO A 48 17.37 -4.98 11.52
CA PRO A 48 16.32 -4.03 11.18
C PRO A 48 15.37 -3.82 12.38
N PRO A 49 14.76 -2.62 12.53
CA PRO A 49 13.85 -2.36 13.64
C PRO A 49 12.69 -3.37 13.68
N LEU A 50 12.28 -3.75 14.90
CA LEU A 50 11.21 -4.72 15.09
C LEU A 50 9.90 -4.29 14.44
N TRP A 51 9.52 -3.00 14.54
CA TRP A 51 8.31 -2.49 13.91
C TRP A 51 8.32 -2.68 12.39
N LEU A 52 9.48 -2.59 11.74
CA LEU A 52 9.60 -2.72 10.28
C LEU A 52 9.44 -4.19 9.87
N ARG A 53 10.15 -5.07 10.57
CA ARG A 53 10.08 -6.52 10.41
C ARG A 53 8.65 -7.04 10.54
N VAL A 54 8.02 -6.70 11.66
CA VAL A 54 6.64 -7.08 11.97
C VAL A 54 5.66 -6.44 10.98
N GLY A 55 5.79 -5.13 10.75
CA GLY A 55 4.87 -4.40 9.89
C GLY A 55 4.89 -4.88 8.44
N LEU A 56 6.07 -5.13 7.86
CA LEU A 56 6.19 -5.69 6.51
C LEU A 56 5.62 -7.11 6.43
N ALA A 57 5.89 -7.96 7.42
CA ALA A 57 5.33 -9.30 7.45
C ALA A 57 3.79 -9.26 7.48
N GLU A 58 3.19 -8.35 8.27
CA GLU A 58 1.73 -8.13 8.27
C GLU A 58 1.22 -7.64 6.91
N ILE A 59 1.91 -6.70 6.26
CA ILE A 59 1.52 -6.20 4.93
C ILE A 59 1.54 -7.34 3.92
N ILE A 60 2.60 -8.14 3.88
CA ILE A 60 2.77 -9.25 2.94
C ILE A 60 1.67 -10.28 3.19
N TYR A 61 1.53 -10.75 4.43
CA TYR A 61 0.54 -11.76 4.80
C TYR A 61 -0.89 -11.34 4.45
N ARG A 62 -1.26 -10.08 4.74
CA ARG A 62 -2.61 -9.55 4.45
C ARG A 62 -2.84 -9.27 2.98
N ALA A 63 -1.79 -8.92 2.22
CA ALA A 63 -1.90 -8.66 0.79
C ALA A 63 -2.03 -9.95 -0.03
N GLY A 64 -1.32 -11.00 0.37
CA GLY A 64 -1.34 -12.27 -0.37
C GLY A 64 -2.33 -13.31 0.17
N GLY A 65 -2.83 -13.18 1.40
CA GLY A 65 -3.85 -14.08 1.95
C GLY A 65 -3.41 -15.56 1.94
N PRO A 66 -4.37 -16.51 1.91
CA PRO A 66 -4.08 -17.95 1.89
C PRO A 66 -3.29 -18.42 0.66
N SER A 67 -3.20 -17.59 -0.40
CA SER A 67 -2.57 -17.96 -1.67
C SER A 67 -1.05 -17.77 -1.68
N LEU A 68 -0.48 -17.07 -0.69
CA LEU A 68 0.96 -16.79 -0.62
C LEU A 68 1.82 -18.05 -0.52
N LEU A 69 1.27 -19.13 0.04
CA LEU A 69 2.01 -20.34 0.38
C LEU A 69 1.25 -21.61 -0.04
N THR A 70 0.44 -21.52 -1.10
CA THR A 70 -0.31 -22.70 -1.56
C THR A 70 0.64 -23.73 -2.18
N PRO A 71 0.54 -25.02 -1.80
CA PRO A 71 1.31 -26.07 -2.46
C PRO A 71 1.02 -26.12 -3.96
N ARG A 72 2.03 -26.52 -4.74
CA ARG A 72 1.85 -26.76 -6.19
C ARG A 72 0.75 -27.79 -6.42
N GLY A 73 -0.20 -27.47 -7.30
CA GLY A 73 -1.26 -28.39 -7.74
C GLY A 73 -2.63 -28.22 -7.06
N VAL A 74 -2.75 -27.34 -6.06
CA VAL A 74 -4.06 -27.03 -5.46
C VAL A 74 -4.69 -25.83 -6.17
N PRO A 75 -5.86 -25.96 -6.81
CA PRO A 75 -6.56 -24.82 -7.40
C PRO A 75 -7.03 -23.89 -6.28
N VAL A 76 -6.41 -22.72 -6.19
CA VAL A 76 -6.85 -21.66 -5.29
C VAL A 76 -7.90 -20.84 -6.01
N VAL A 77 -9.11 -20.82 -5.47
CA VAL A 77 -10.09 -19.80 -5.83
C VAL A 77 -9.59 -18.49 -5.21
N ILE A 78 -8.88 -17.70 -6.02
CA ILE A 78 -8.56 -16.32 -5.65
C ILE A 78 -9.88 -15.56 -5.77
N GLU A 79 -10.64 -15.48 -4.68
CA GLU A 79 -11.75 -14.53 -4.62
C GLU A 79 -11.18 -13.14 -4.85
N GLY A 80 -11.48 -12.56 -6.00
CA GLY A 80 -10.94 -11.27 -6.47
C GLY A 80 -11.43 -10.08 -5.66
N ARG A 81 -11.81 -10.22 -4.39
CA ARG A 81 -12.03 -9.08 -3.50
C ARG A 81 -10.66 -8.56 -3.10
N MET A 82 -10.39 -7.29 -3.40
CA MET A 82 -9.21 -6.63 -2.86
C MET A 82 -9.38 -6.64 -1.33
N PRO A 83 -8.61 -7.44 -0.57
CA PRO A 83 -8.87 -7.58 0.85
C PRO A 83 -8.62 -6.23 1.50
N ASP A 84 -9.56 -5.80 2.36
CA ASP A 84 -9.35 -4.58 3.13
C ASP A 84 -8.06 -4.76 3.93
N PRO A 85 -7.00 -4.01 3.61
CA PRO A 85 -5.71 -4.25 4.19
C PRO A 85 -5.68 -3.99 5.68
N TYR A 86 -6.59 -3.16 6.18
CA TYR A 86 -6.64 -2.76 7.57
C TYR A 86 -7.63 -3.58 8.39
N LEU A 87 -8.39 -4.52 7.81
CA LEU A 87 -9.50 -5.21 8.50
C LEU A 87 -9.17 -5.63 9.95
N GLY A 88 -8.26 -6.59 10.13
CA GLY A 88 -7.87 -7.04 11.48
C GLY A 88 -7.03 -6.03 12.28
N THR A 89 -6.47 -4.98 11.66
CA THR A 89 -5.79 -3.90 12.37
C THR A 89 -6.78 -2.90 12.94
N ARG A 90 -7.87 -2.63 12.21
CA ARG A 90 -8.96 -1.75 12.61
C ARG A 90 -9.70 -2.31 13.80
N GLU A 91 -10.06 -3.60 13.76
CA GLU A 91 -10.73 -4.28 14.88
C GLU A 91 -9.98 -4.06 16.19
N LEU A 92 -8.65 -4.19 16.19
CA LEU A 92 -7.83 -3.98 17.38
C LEU A 92 -7.66 -2.48 17.75
N LEU A 93 -7.43 -1.61 16.76
CA LEU A 93 -7.06 -0.21 17.00
C LEU A 93 -8.25 0.75 17.17
N LEU A 94 -9.48 0.29 16.92
CA LEU A 94 -10.69 1.02 17.30
C LEU A 94 -10.79 1.13 18.83
N HIS A 95 -10.53 0.03 19.53
CA HIS A 95 -10.62 -0.06 20.98
C HIS A 95 -9.37 0.45 21.71
N LYS A 96 -8.20 0.43 21.06
CA LYS A 96 -6.93 0.84 21.67
C LYS A 96 -6.12 1.72 20.72
N ALA A 97 -5.73 2.91 21.17
CA ALA A 97 -4.96 3.84 20.34
C ALA A 97 -3.63 3.19 19.87
N PRO A 98 -3.18 3.45 18.62
CA PRO A 98 -1.91 2.91 18.14
C PRO A 98 -0.72 3.48 18.93
N LEU A 99 0.30 2.63 19.17
CA LEU A 99 1.50 2.99 19.94
C LEU A 99 2.23 4.22 19.37
N GLY A 100 2.92 4.97 20.24
CA GLY A 100 3.82 6.06 19.86
C GLY A 100 5.02 5.57 19.05
N TYR A 101 5.70 6.48 18.36
CA TYR A 101 6.92 6.09 17.64
C TYR A 101 8.02 5.68 18.62
N ALA A 102 8.10 6.32 19.79
CA ALA A 102 9.00 5.91 20.86
C ALA A 102 8.79 4.43 21.25
N ASP A 103 7.54 4.03 21.53
CA ASP A 103 7.20 2.66 21.92
C ASP A 103 7.38 1.64 20.78
N LEU A 104 7.15 2.05 19.52
CA LEU A 104 7.39 1.22 18.34
C LEU A 104 8.87 1.00 18.07
N SER A 105 9.69 2.04 18.26
CA SER A 105 11.13 2.00 18.01
C SER A 105 11.90 1.31 19.13
N LEU A 106 11.41 1.40 20.38
CA LEU A 106 12.01 0.81 21.57
C LEU A 106 10.94 0.07 22.40
N PRO A 107 10.43 -1.07 21.92
CA PRO A 107 9.41 -1.83 22.64
C PRO A 107 9.95 -2.44 23.93
N THR A 108 9.17 -2.34 25.00
CA THR A 108 9.46 -2.98 26.29
C THR A 108 9.04 -4.45 26.28
N ARG A 109 9.50 -5.23 27.27
CA ARG A 109 9.10 -6.64 27.44
C ARG A 109 7.59 -6.81 27.61
N THR A 110 6.88 -5.80 28.12
CA THR A 110 5.43 -5.84 28.28
C THR A 110 4.68 -5.68 26.95
N HIS A 111 5.25 -4.93 26.00
CA HIS A 111 4.73 -4.82 24.63
C HIS A 111 4.83 -6.14 23.85
N LEU A 112 5.78 -7.01 24.21
CA LEU A 112 6.10 -8.23 23.45
C LEU A 112 5.45 -9.49 24.03
N ARG A 113 4.32 -9.37 24.74
CA ARG A 113 3.62 -10.49 25.40
C ARG A 113 2.10 -10.43 25.22
N GLY A 114 1.47 -11.60 25.04
CA GLY A 114 0.01 -11.76 25.06
C GLY A 114 -0.74 -10.76 24.17
N ALA A 115 -1.83 -10.18 24.68
CA ALA A 115 -2.62 -9.18 23.95
C ALA A 115 -1.85 -7.90 23.59
N ASN A 116 -0.79 -7.54 24.33
CA ASN A 116 0.04 -6.39 23.99
C ASN A 116 0.89 -6.64 22.74
N TRP A 117 1.26 -7.90 22.47
CA TRP A 117 1.94 -8.27 21.23
C TRP A 117 1.03 -8.03 20.01
N GLU A 118 -0.25 -8.40 20.10
CA GLU A 118 -1.22 -8.12 19.04
C GLU A 118 -1.41 -6.61 18.82
N HIS A 119 -1.43 -5.83 19.89
CA HIS A 119 -1.47 -4.37 19.82
C HIS A 119 -0.20 -3.78 19.18
N PHE A 120 0.98 -4.29 19.53
CA PHE A 120 2.24 -3.90 18.91
C PHE A 120 2.23 -4.22 17.41
N ARG A 121 1.82 -5.45 17.03
CA ARG A 121 1.70 -5.88 15.64
C ARG A 121 0.76 -4.99 14.83
N ALA A 122 -0.43 -4.70 15.36
CA ALA A 122 -1.39 -3.83 14.70
C ALA A 122 -0.83 -2.41 14.51
N SER A 123 -0.16 -1.87 15.54
CA SER A 123 0.48 -0.56 15.48
C SER A 123 1.65 -0.52 14.47
N ALA A 124 2.49 -1.55 14.45
CA ALA A 124 3.62 -1.69 13.53
C ALA A 124 3.15 -1.86 12.07
N HIS A 125 2.08 -2.62 11.85
CA HIS A 125 1.44 -2.75 10.55
C HIS A 125 0.93 -1.40 10.03
N LEU A 126 0.16 -0.67 10.85
CA LEU A 126 -0.35 0.65 10.49
C LEU A 126 0.80 1.62 10.21
N PHE A 127 1.80 1.69 11.09
CA PHE A 127 2.95 2.58 10.96
C PHE A 127 3.71 2.34 9.64
N THR A 128 4.08 1.09 9.39
CA THR A 128 4.82 0.69 8.17
C THR A 128 4.01 1.00 6.92
N ARG A 129 2.70 0.76 6.95
CA ARG A 129 1.83 1.01 5.81
C ARG A 129 1.66 2.50 5.55
N GLN A 130 1.52 3.32 6.58
CA GLN A 130 1.46 4.78 6.45
C GLN A 130 2.77 5.35 5.89
N LEU A 131 3.92 4.81 6.27
CA LEU A 131 5.20 5.18 5.67
C LEU A 131 5.25 4.84 4.18
N LEU A 132 4.79 3.64 3.78
CA LEU A 132 4.79 3.21 2.39
C LEU A 132 3.77 3.95 1.52
N GLN A 133 2.65 4.39 2.09
CA GLN A 133 1.60 5.14 1.38
C GLN A 133 1.98 6.58 1.06
N ARG A 134 3.07 7.09 1.64
CA ARG A 134 3.64 8.39 1.26
C ARG A 134 4.12 8.35 -0.19
N ARG A 135 4.08 9.50 -0.87
CA ARG A 135 4.48 9.65 -2.29
C ARG A 135 5.84 9.03 -2.60
N GLU A 136 6.85 9.29 -1.77
CA GLU A 136 8.20 8.73 -1.93
C GLU A 136 8.50 7.58 -0.95
N GLY A 137 7.48 7.06 -0.26
CA GLY A 137 7.65 6.16 0.90
C GLY A 137 8.45 4.89 0.60
N HIS A 138 8.34 4.36 -0.62
CA HIS A 138 9.09 3.18 -1.05
C HIS A 138 10.58 3.50 -1.25
N ARG A 139 10.89 4.66 -1.82
CA ARG A 139 12.27 5.14 -1.99
C ARG A 139 12.89 5.51 -0.65
N GLU A 140 12.13 6.15 0.22
CA GLU A 140 12.53 6.47 1.60
C GLU A 140 12.82 5.19 2.40
N LEU A 141 11.98 4.14 2.28
CA LEU A 141 12.23 2.85 2.93
C LEU A 141 13.49 2.16 2.42
N HIS A 142 13.68 2.13 1.10
CA HIS A 142 14.88 1.54 0.51
C HIS A 142 16.15 2.28 0.95
N LYS A 143 16.09 3.62 0.99
CA LYS A 143 17.16 4.45 1.56
C LYS A 143 17.40 4.12 3.03
N PHE A 144 16.34 3.96 3.82
CA PHE A 144 16.43 3.61 5.23
C PHE A 144 17.19 2.30 5.45
N ILE A 145 16.80 1.23 4.75
CA ILE A 145 17.44 -0.08 4.86
C ILE A 145 18.94 0.01 4.53
N ARG A 146 19.29 0.73 3.44
CA ARG A 146 20.71 0.94 3.06
C ARG A 146 21.51 1.79 4.05
N LEU A 147 20.85 2.64 4.83
CA LEU A 147 21.51 3.47 5.84
C LEU A 147 21.71 2.73 7.17
N LEU A 148 20.98 1.63 7.44
CA LEU A 148 21.09 0.91 8.71
C LEU A 148 22.54 0.57 9.10
N PRO A 149 23.42 0.06 8.21
CA PRO A 149 24.82 -0.23 8.55
C PRO A 149 25.63 0.95 9.03
N ARG A 150 25.27 2.17 8.64
CA ARG A 150 26.02 3.39 8.95
C ARG A 150 25.76 3.92 10.36
N PHE A 151 24.72 3.43 11.04
CA PHE A 151 24.32 3.93 12.35
C PHE A 151 24.25 2.80 13.37
N LYS A 152 24.70 3.05 14.62
CA LYS A 152 24.53 2.07 15.72
C LYS A 152 23.08 2.00 16.22
N ASN A 153 22.32 3.10 16.06
CA ASN A 153 20.91 3.17 16.39
C ASN A 153 20.12 3.43 15.10
N SER A 154 19.18 2.52 14.80
CA SER A 154 18.33 2.58 13.62
C SER A 154 17.46 3.84 13.55
N GLN A 155 17.16 4.49 14.67
CA GLN A 155 16.45 5.76 14.69
C GLN A 155 17.21 6.84 13.92
N PHE A 156 18.54 6.91 14.01
CA PHE A 156 19.31 7.89 13.24
C PHE A 156 19.29 7.58 11.74
N ALA A 157 19.37 6.31 11.37
CA ALA A 157 19.18 5.89 9.97
C ALA A 157 17.79 6.30 9.45
N PHE A 158 16.76 6.16 10.29
CA PHE A 158 15.38 6.53 9.96
C PHE A 158 15.24 8.04 9.70
N LEU A 159 15.75 8.87 10.62
CA LEU A 159 15.71 10.34 10.50
C LEU A 159 16.47 10.87 9.28
N ASN A 160 17.51 10.17 8.83
CA ASN A 160 18.25 10.51 7.61
C ASN A 160 17.56 10.04 6.34
N ALA A 161 16.69 9.02 6.44
CA ALA A 161 16.02 8.42 5.31
C ALA A 161 14.70 9.10 4.97
N TYR A 162 13.86 9.34 5.99
CA TYR A 162 12.51 9.89 5.83
C TYR A 162 12.48 11.40 6.03
N GLN A 163 11.80 12.10 5.13
CA GLN A 163 11.59 13.55 5.20
C GLN A 163 10.19 13.83 5.78
N LEU A 164 10.09 13.82 7.11
CA LEU A 164 8.81 14.01 7.83
C LEU A 164 8.59 15.45 8.33
N GLY A 165 9.63 16.28 8.33
CA GLY A 165 9.54 17.71 8.66
C GLY A 165 9.01 18.58 7.51
N ASP A 166 9.01 19.91 7.71
CA ASP A 166 8.61 20.86 6.67
C ASP A 166 9.63 20.87 5.51
N PRO A 167 9.23 20.54 4.27
CA PRO A 167 10.12 20.58 3.13
C PRO A 167 10.70 21.99 2.86
N LYS A 168 10.00 23.05 3.28
CA LYS A 168 10.37 24.44 2.98
C LYS A 168 11.53 24.95 3.84
N THR A 169 11.74 24.37 5.01
CA THR A 169 12.75 24.84 5.97
C THR A 169 14.12 24.19 5.74
N GLY A 170 14.23 23.20 4.85
CA GLY A 170 15.48 22.49 4.57
C GLY A 170 16.09 21.76 5.78
N THR A 171 15.34 21.66 6.88
CA THR A 171 15.82 21.11 8.15
C THR A 171 15.76 19.59 8.14
N LYS A 172 16.75 18.96 8.78
CA LYS A 172 16.77 17.50 8.99
C LYS A 172 15.58 17.09 9.85
N THR A 173 15.00 15.94 9.53
CA THR A 173 13.88 15.37 10.32
C THR A 173 14.34 15.06 11.73
N THR A 174 13.59 15.52 12.72
CA THR A 174 13.83 15.23 14.15
C THR A 174 12.87 14.16 14.65
N LEU A 175 13.16 13.55 15.82
CA LEU A 175 12.24 12.61 16.47
C LEU A 175 10.86 13.24 16.74
N LEU A 176 10.84 14.54 17.08
CA LEU A 176 9.61 15.27 17.30
C LEU A 176 8.77 15.37 16.01
N ASP A 177 9.41 15.57 14.85
CA ASP A 177 8.71 15.59 13.57
C ASP A 177 8.10 14.22 13.25
N VAL A 178 8.81 13.13 13.57
CA VAL A 178 8.28 11.77 13.44
C VAL A 178 7.04 11.59 14.31
N GLU A 179 7.10 11.97 15.59
CA GLU A 179 5.96 11.81 16.51
C GLU A 179 4.78 12.69 16.12
N LYS A 180 5.02 13.93 15.65
CA LYS A 180 3.97 14.83 15.12
C LYS A 180 3.29 14.21 13.90
N TRP A 181 4.07 13.82 12.90
CA TRP A 181 3.55 13.16 11.69
C TRP A 181 2.75 11.91 12.06
N TRP A 182 3.30 11.09 12.96
CA TRP A 182 2.67 9.84 13.37
C TRP A 182 1.40 10.06 14.18
N THR A 183 1.37 11.08 15.05
CA THR A 183 0.15 11.48 15.77
C THR A 183 -0.96 11.89 14.81
N ILE A 184 -0.64 12.69 13.79
CA ILE A 184 -1.60 13.05 12.74
C ILE A 184 -2.08 11.80 12.01
N ALA A 185 -1.19 10.90 11.60
CA ALA A 185 -1.54 9.67 10.90
C ALA A 185 -2.45 8.75 11.73
N ARG A 186 -2.17 8.58 13.02
CA ARG A 186 -3.00 7.78 13.94
C ARG A 186 -4.36 8.42 14.20
N THR A 187 -4.42 9.73 14.40
CA THR A 187 -5.67 10.46 14.58
C THR A 187 -6.52 10.40 13.32
N GLN A 188 -5.90 10.58 12.15
CA GLN A 188 -6.58 10.40 10.87
C GLN A 188 -7.08 8.97 10.70
N PHE A 189 -6.29 7.95 11.04
CA PHE A 189 -6.73 6.57 10.99
C PHE A 189 -7.99 6.36 11.85
N ARG A 190 -7.96 6.75 13.13
CA ARG A 190 -9.11 6.58 14.05
C ARG A 190 -10.33 7.44 13.71
N SER A 191 -10.11 8.67 13.24
CA SER A 191 -11.20 9.57 12.81
C SER A 191 -11.81 9.13 11.48
N ARG A 192 -10.99 8.53 10.60
CA ARG A 192 -11.43 8.01 9.30
C ARG A 192 -11.99 6.59 9.31
N ASP A 193 -11.85 5.89 10.43
CA ASP A 193 -12.25 4.48 10.58
C ASP A 193 -13.63 4.23 11.20
N ARG A 194 -14.38 5.25 11.62
CA ARG A 194 -15.79 5.01 11.98
C ARG A 194 -16.61 4.51 10.79
N SER A 195 -16.19 4.83 9.57
CA SER A 195 -16.63 4.17 8.34
C SER A 195 -15.90 4.79 7.15
N ASN A 196 -14.88 4.13 6.58
CA ASN A 196 -14.53 4.24 5.15
C ASN A 196 -14.84 5.64 4.52
N ASN A 197 -14.15 6.66 5.04
CA ASN A 197 -14.66 8.04 5.22
C ASN A 197 -14.88 8.90 3.96
N TRP A 198 -14.75 8.37 2.74
CA TRP A 198 -15.16 9.13 1.58
C TRP A 198 -16.66 8.94 1.36
N SER A 199 -17.41 10.04 1.26
CA SER A 199 -18.76 9.95 0.70
C SER A 199 -18.70 9.32 -0.69
N THR A 200 -19.82 8.76 -1.14
CA THR A 200 -19.94 8.22 -2.49
C THR A 200 -19.50 9.26 -3.53
N GLU A 201 -19.91 10.50 -3.35
CA GLU A 201 -19.51 11.65 -4.17
C GLU A 201 -18.01 11.92 -4.17
N ARG A 202 -17.36 11.95 -2.99
CA ARG A 202 -15.93 12.21 -2.88
C ARG A 202 -15.11 11.09 -3.54
N SER A 203 -15.54 9.85 -3.39
CA SER A 203 -14.88 8.72 -4.04
C SER A 203 -15.07 8.74 -5.55
N LEU A 204 -16.24 9.12 -6.04
CA LEU A 204 -16.50 9.30 -7.47
C LEU A 204 -15.68 10.44 -8.07
N ALA A 205 -15.46 11.53 -7.31
CA ALA A 205 -14.61 12.63 -7.72
C ALA A 205 -13.14 12.18 -7.81
N GLN A 206 -12.65 11.48 -6.80
CA GLN A 206 -11.28 10.99 -6.74
C GLN A 206 -11.00 9.84 -7.72
N LEU A 207 -11.98 8.97 -7.98
CA LEU A 207 -11.91 7.97 -9.05
C LEU A 207 -11.80 8.65 -10.42
N LYS A 208 -12.63 9.67 -10.67
CA LYS A 208 -12.52 10.47 -11.90
C LYS A 208 -11.13 11.08 -12.03
N GLU A 209 -10.66 11.73 -10.98
CA GLU A 209 -9.35 12.37 -10.95
C GLU A 209 -8.21 11.36 -11.21
N ALA A 210 -8.31 10.14 -10.67
CA ALA A 210 -7.35 9.06 -10.89
C ALA A 210 -7.29 8.59 -12.35
N LEU A 211 -8.44 8.61 -13.03
CA LEU A 211 -8.60 8.20 -14.42
C LEU A 211 -8.34 9.34 -15.42
N HIS A 212 -8.15 10.57 -14.97
CA HIS A 212 -7.78 11.70 -15.83
C HIS A 212 -6.27 11.98 -15.75
N VAL A 213 -5.71 12.35 -16.90
CA VAL A 213 -4.33 12.78 -17.07
C VAL A 213 -4.33 14.29 -17.30
N ILE A 214 -3.53 15.03 -16.54
CA ILE A 214 -3.35 16.46 -16.74
C ILE A 214 -2.14 16.65 -17.68
N PRO A 215 -2.33 17.07 -18.94
CA PRO A 215 -1.21 17.36 -19.82
C PRO A 215 -0.48 18.65 -19.37
N ALA A 216 0.78 18.82 -19.80
CA ALA A 216 1.60 19.98 -19.45
C ALA A 216 0.97 21.32 -19.88
N THR A 217 0.12 21.30 -20.92
CA THR A 217 -0.70 22.41 -21.39
C THR A 217 -2.07 21.87 -21.80
N GLY A 218 -3.13 22.18 -21.04
CA GLY A 218 -4.50 21.85 -21.41
C GLY A 218 -5.40 21.36 -20.28
N GLN A 219 -6.63 20.99 -20.66
CA GLN A 219 -7.65 20.44 -19.76
C GLN A 219 -7.36 18.97 -19.42
N PRO A 220 -7.82 18.46 -18.27
CA PRO A 220 -7.69 17.04 -17.91
C PRO A 220 -8.38 16.16 -18.96
N ILE A 221 -7.63 15.24 -19.56
CA ILE A 221 -8.15 14.29 -20.55
C ILE A 221 -8.29 12.89 -19.94
N PRO A 222 -9.30 12.10 -20.35
CA PRO A 222 -9.45 10.73 -19.90
C PRO A 222 -8.25 9.87 -20.33
N LEU A 223 -7.79 8.98 -19.45
CA LEU A 223 -6.67 8.08 -19.69
C LEU A 223 -6.84 7.27 -20.98
N GLN A 224 -8.07 6.91 -21.33
CA GLN A 224 -8.46 6.19 -22.54
C GLN A 224 -7.98 6.89 -23.82
N GLN A 225 -8.11 8.22 -23.89
CA GLN A 225 -7.66 9.00 -25.05
C GLN A 225 -6.13 9.04 -25.11
N ARG A 226 -5.48 9.15 -23.95
CA ARG A 226 -4.03 9.31 -23.88
C ARG A 226 -3.25 8.01 -24.07
N LEU A 227 -3.84 6.85 -23.72
CA LEU A 227 -3.22 5.54 -23.89
C LEU A 227 -2.85 5.21 -25.34
N GLY A 228 -3.61 5.71 -26.32
CA GLY A 228 -3.34 5.48 -27.74
C GLY A 228 -2.22 6.36 -28.33
N GLU A 229 -1.93 7.49 -27.69
CA GLU A 229 -1.01 8.52 -28.21
C GLU A 229 0.38 8.46 -27.58
N LEU A 230 0.49 7.88 -26.38
CA LEU A 230 1.75 7.81 -25.63
C LEU A 230 2.68 6.71 -26.17
N ASP A 231 3.98 6.97 -26.12
CA ASP A 231 5.01 5.94 -26.30
C ASP A 231 5.02 4.92 -25.14
N LEU A 232 5.73 3.81 -25.30
CA LEU A 232 5.71 2.70 -24.34
C LEU A 232 6.28 3.08 -22.96
N ALA A 233 7.28 3.97 -22.93
CA ALA A 233 7.90 4.42 -21.69
C ALA A 233 6.96 5.33 -20.88
N ALA A 234 6.30 6.29 -21.55
CA ALA A 234 5.32 7.16 -20.93
C ALA A 234 4.04 6.39 -20.55
N GLN A 235 3.59 5.42 -21.35
CA GLN A 235 2.48 4.53 -20.98
C GLN A 235 2.76 3.80 -19.67
N ARG A 236 3.96 3.24 -19.51
CA ARG A 236 4.37 2.55 -18.28
C ARG A 236 4.27 3.47 -17.06
N GLN A 237 4.91 4.65 -17.12
CA GLN A 237 4.93 5.59 -16.01
C GLN A 237 3.50 6.06 -15.66
N GLN A 238 2.68 6.34 -16.68
CA GLN A 238 1.30 6.78 -16.47
C GLN A 238 0.45 5.69 -15.82
N LEU A 239 0.56 4.45 -16.28
CA LEU A 239 -0.19 3.31 -15.72
C LEU A 239 0.23 2.98 -14.30
N GLU A 240 1.53 3.02 -13.98
CA GLU A 240 2.03 2.81 -12.61
C GLU A 240 1.43 3.86 -11.65
N ASN A 241 1.42 5.13 -12.06
CA ASN A 241 0.81 6.21 -11.29
C ASN A 241 -0.71 6.03 -11.12
N THR A 242 -1.43 5.70 -12.19
CA THR A 242 -2.89 5.49 -12.12
C THR A 242 -3.23 4.27 -11.27
N LEU A 243 -2.53 3.14 -11.41
CA LEU A 243 -2.75 1.95 -10.60
C LEU A 243 -2.50 2.22 -9.11
N PHE A 244 -1.49 3.02 -8.77
CA PHE A 244 -1.25 3.45 -7.40
C PHE A 244 -2.37 4.35 -6.86
N ARG A 245 -2.85 5.32 -7.65
CA ARG A 245 -3.98 6.19 -7.28
C ARG A 245 -5.26 5.39 -7.10
N LEU A 246 -5.58 4.47 -8.00
CA LEU A 246 -6.74 3.58 -7.88
C LEU A 246 -6.67 2.71 -6.62
N LYS A 247 -5.50 2.16 -6.28
CA LYS A 247 -5.29 1.46 -5.01
C LYS A 247 -5.60 2.35 -3.80
N THR A 248 -5.18 3.60 -3.86
CA THR A 248 -5.44 4.59 -2.80
C THR A 248 -6.93 4.88 -2.69
N VAL A 249 -7.62 5.08 -3.81
CA VAL A 249 -9.07 5.31 -3.85
C VAL A 249 -9.83 4.08 -3.31
N ALA A 250 -9.46 2.87 -3.73
CA ALA A 250 -10.10 1.61 -3.31
C ALA A 250 -10.05 1.40 -1.79
N VAL A 251 -8.93 1.76 -1.15
CA VAL A 251 -8.75 1.62 0.30
C VAL A 251 -9.59 2.60 1.11
N ASN A 252 -9.98 3.74 0.52
CA ASN A 252 -10.74 4.80 1.20
C ASN A 252 -12.21 4.87 0.80
N ALA A 253 -12.62 4.12 -0.22
CA ALA A 253 -13.96 4.18 -0.79
C ALA A 253 -14.94 3.21 -0.11
N PRO A 254 -16.19 3.64 0.15
CA PRO A 254 -17.30 2.83 0.67
C PRO A 254 -17.44 1.45 0.02
N PRO A 255 -17.95 0.43 0.76
CA PRO A 255 -18.07 -0.94 0.25
C PRO A 255 -18.80 -1.03 -1.11
N GLY A 256 -19.83 -0.20 -1.32
CA GLY A 256 -20.61 -0.17 -2.57
C GLY A 256 -19.85 0.30 -3.81
N MET A 257 -18.69 0.98 -3.67
CA MET A 257 -17.86 1.40 -4.81
C MET A 257 -16.60 0.56 -4.99
N GLN A 258 -16.27 -0.31 -4.03
CA GLN A 258 -15.06 -1.13 -4.12
C GLN A 258 -15.07 -2.05 -5.35
N SER A 259 -16.25 -2.54 -5.76
CA SER A 259 -16.42 -3.33 -6.99
C SER A 259 -16.03 -2.52 -8.22
N LEU A 260 -16.62 -1.33 -8.41
CA LEU A 260 -16.35 -0.47 -9.57
C LEU A 260 -14.87 -0.07 -9.65
N ILE A 261 -14.29 0.41 -8.55
CA ILE A 261 -12.87 0.83 -8.52
C ILE A 261 -11.95 -0.35 -8.83
N ARG A 262 -12.29 -1.55 -8.35
CA ARG A 262 -11.56 -2.78 -8.66
C ARG A 262 -11.65 -3.13 -10.14
N ASP A 263 -12.81 -3.01 -10.76
CA ASP A 263 -12.98 -3.38 -12.17
C ASP A 263 -12.14 -2.47 -13.09
N TYR A 264 -12.03 -1.18 -12.74
CA TYR A 264 -11.06 -0.27 -13.37
C TYR A 264 -9.61 -0.71 -13.13
N TYR A 265 -9.26 -1.03 -11.88
CA TYR A 265 -7.90 -1.48 -11.53
C TYR A 265 -7.51 -2.74 -12.29
N ASN A 266 -8.38 -3.76 -12.33
CA ASN A 266 -8.13 -5.03 -13.00
C ASN A 266 -7.97 -4.83 -14.51
N THR A 267 -8.83 -4.04 -15.14
CA THR A 267 -8.77 -3.75 -16.58
C THR A 267 -7.43 -3.10 -16.97
N LEU A 268 -6.96 -2.13 -16.17
CA LEU A 268 -5.67 -1.47 -16.40
C LEU A 268 -4.46 -2.35 -16.06
N ASN A 269 -4.56 -3.14 -14.99
CA ASN A 269 -3.49 -4.05 -14.57
C ASN A 269 -3.31 -5.21 -15.57
N ASP A 270 -4.41 -5.71 -16.15
CA ASP A 270 -4.36 -6.73 -17.20
C ASP A 270 -3.73 -6.19 -18.47
N TYR A 271 -4.05 -4.94 -18.86
CA TYR A 271 -3.37 -4.26 -19.96
C TYR A 271 -1.86 -4.12 -19.67
N TYR A 272 -1.50 -3.62 -18.48
CA TYR A 272 -0.10 -3.47 -18.04
C TYR A 272 0.69 -4.78 -18.10
N ARG A 273 0.09 -5.89 -17.63
CA ARG A 273 0.68 -7.24 -17.66
C ARG A 273 0.82 -7.78 -19.08
N LYS A 274 -0.24 -7.70 -19.89
CA LYS A 274 -0.25 -8.21 -21.28
C LYS A 274 0.73 -7.45 -22.18
N ARG A 275 0.89 -6.13 -21.97
CA ARG A 275 1.89 -5.30 -22.65
C ARG A 275 3.33 -5.48 -22.14
N ARG A 276 3.53 -6.25 -21.06
CA ARG A 276 4.84 -6.50 -20.43
C ARG A 276 5.55 -5.18 -20.08
N LEU A 277 4.85 -4.27 -19.41
CA LEU A 277 5.39 -2.98 -18.96
C LEU A 277 6.03 -3.04 -17.56
N GLY A 278 6.18 -4.24 -16.99
CA GLY A 278 6.79 -4.46 -15.68
C GLY A 278 8.30 -4.20 -15.64
N PRO A 279 8.88 -4.09 -14.44
CA PRO A 279 10.33 -4.11 -14.27
C PRO A 279 10.90 -5.46 -14.76
N GLY A 280 11.95 -5.41 -15.59
CA GLY A 280 12.64 -6.60 -16.11
C GLY A 280 11.97 -7.27 -17.31
N THR A 281 10.93 -6.68 -17.90
CA THR A 281 10.26 -7.21 -19.09
C THR A 281 10.53 -6.36 -20.33
N THR A 282 10.68 -7.00 -21.49
CA THR A 282 10.76 -6.31 -22.79
C THR A 282 9.35 -5.92 -23.25
N PRO A 283 9.04 -4.62 -23.40
CA PRO A 283 7.74 -4.16 -23.89
C PRO A 283 7.42 -4.78 -25.24
N VAL A 284 6.19 -5.25 -25.43
CA VAL A 284 5.76 -5.79 -26.73
C VAL A 284 5.14 -4.64 -27.53
N PRO A 285 5.77 -4.15 -28.61
CA PRO A 285 5.12 -3.25 -29.55
C PRO A 285 4.06 -4.02 -30.35
N ALA A 286 2.81 -3.56 -30.30
CA ALA A 286 1.74 -4.07 -31.14
C ALA A 286 1.37 -3.00 -32.18
N PRO A 287 1.68 -3.19 -33.47
CA PRO A 287 1.11 -2.38 -34.53
C PRO A 287 -0.41 -2.63 -34.56
N ASN A 288 -1.22 -1.56 -34.59
CA ASN A 288 -2.69 -1.62 -34.58
C ASN A 288 -3.32 -2.29 -33.34
N ASP A 289 -2.92 -1.83 -32.16
CA ASP A 289 -3.20 -2.36 -30.82
C ASP A 289 -4.66 -2.80 -30.55
N PRO A 290 -5.00 -4.08 -30.81
CA PRO A 290 -6.32 -4.60 -30.49
C PRO A 290 -6.51 -4.73 -28.97
N LEU A 291 -5.43 -4.84 -28.20
CA LEU A 291 -5.43 -4.88 -26.75
C LEU A 291 -5.84 -3.52 -26.19
N ALA A 292 -5.22 -2.42 -26.61
CA ALA A 292 -5.64 -1.07 -26.22
C ALA A 292 -7.10 -0.80 -26.62
N ARG A 293 -7.53 -1.21 -27.82
CA ARG A 293 -8.94 -1.05 -28.23
C ARG A 293 -9.90 -1.83 -27.35
N SER A 294 -9.54 -3.06 -26.93
CA SER A 294 -10.35 -3.86 -26.00
C SER A 294 -10.38 -3.24 -24.60
N THR A 295 -9.23 -2.78 -24.11
CA THR A 295 -9.09 -2.10 -22.82
C THR A 295 -9.89 -0.79 -22.80
N ILE A 296 -9.77 0.05 -23.84
CA ILE A 296 -10.54 1.29 -23.96
C ILE A 296 -12.04 1.00 -23.99
N ARG A 297 -12.50 -0.02 -24.74
CA ARG A 297 -13.90 -0.43 -24.73
C ARG A 297 -14.38 -0.82 -23.34
N GLN A 298 -13.59 -1.59 -22.60
CA GLN A 298 -13.94 -2.01 -21.25
C GLN A 298 -13.93 -0.85 -20.26
N LEU A 299 -12.99 0.09 -20.39
CA LEU A 299 -12.99 1.33 -19.59
C LEU A 299 -14.20 2.22 -19.90
N ASN A 300 -14.62 2.32 -21.16
CA ASN A 300 -15.81 3.08 -21.54
C ASN A 300 -17.10 2.47 -20.97
N LEU A 301 -17.20 1.14 -20.91
CA LEU A 301 -18.33 0.46 -20.25
C LEU A 301 -18.37 0.77 -18.74
N LEU A 302 -17.21 0.77 -18.08
CA LEU A 302 -17.12 1.15 -16.68
C LEU A 302 -17.46 2.63 -16.47
N ASP A 303 -17.15 3.51 -17.43
CA ASP A 303 -17.54 4.93 -17.38
C ASP A 303 -19.07 5.09 -17.44
N THR A 304 -19.77 4.25 -18.20
CA THR A 304 -21.24 4.21 -18.21
C THR A 304 -21.78 3.81 -16.84
N ILE A 305 -21.25 2.73 -16.24
CA ILE A 305 -21.65 2.29 -14.90
C ILE A 305 -21.35 3.38 -13.86
N MET A 306 -20.21 4.06 -13.96
CA MET A 306 -19.86 5.19 -13.09
C MET A 306 -20.85 6.35 -13.23
N ALA A 307 -21.36 6.62 -14.43
CA ALA A 307 -22.36 7.66 -14.69
C ALA A 307 -23.73 7.29 -14.07
N ASP A 308 -24.14 6.03 -14.17
CA ASP A 308 -25.39 5.55 -13.56
C ASP A 308 -25.34 5.63 -12.03
N VAL A 309 -24.21 5.23 -11.44
CA VAL A 309 -23.99 5.37 -9.99
C VAL A 309 -24.06 6.83 -9.55
N ARG A 310 -23.56 7.78 -10.36
CA ARG A 310 -23.72 9.23 -10.07
C ARG A 310 -25.18 9.67 -10.09
N GLN A 311 -25.95 9.25 -11.09
CA GLN A 311 -27.36 9.63 -11.22
C GLN A 311 -28.21 9.07 -10.07
N LEU A 312 -27.97 7.82 -9.68
CA LEU A 312 -28.66 7.19 -8.54
C LEU A 312 -28.39 7.95 -7.24
N ASN A 313 -27.14 8.34 -6.98
CA ASN A 313 -26.79 9.11 -5.78
C ASN A 313 -27.44 10.50 -5.79
N ALA A 314 -27.48 11.19 -6.94
CA ALA A 314 -28.14 12.48 -7.09
C ALA A 314 -29.64 12.37 -6.77
N ASN A 315 -30.33 11.34 -7.25
CA ASN A 315 -31.76 11.14 -7.03
C ASN A 315 -32.10 10.83 -5.56
N THR A 316 -31.27 10.07 -4.84
CA THR A 316 -31.44 9.87 -3.38
C THR A 316 -31.26 11.14 -2.55
N ALA A 317 -30.47 12.13 -3.02
CA ALA A 317 -30.30 13.40 -2.33
C ALA A 317 -31.57 14.28 -2.41
N PHE A 318 -32.33 14.19 -3.50
CA PHE A 318 -33.61 14.91 -3.68
C PHE A 318 -34.79 14.26 -2.93
N GLY A 319 -34.72 12.97 -2.59
CA GLY A 319 -35.80 12.25 -1.90
C GLY A 319 -35.98 12.55 -0.41
N LYS A 320 -35.18 13.44 0.21
CA LYS A 320 -35.29 13.81 1.63
C LYS A 320 -36.09 15.09 1.92
N THR A 321 -36.63 15.75 0.90
CA THR A 321 -37.53 16.89 1.10
C THR A 321 -38.89 16.59 0.51
N VAL A 322 -39.90 16.76 1.36
CA VAL A 322 -41.36 16.79 1.10
C VAL A 322 -42.09 15.56 1.63
N SER A 323 -42.39 15.58 2.92
CA SER A 323 -43.73 15.19 3.40
C SER A 323 -44.36 16.45 4.00
N PRO A 324 -45.48 16.97 3.48
CA PRO A 324 -46.19 18.05 4.13
C PRO A 324 -46.82 17.54 5.44
N PRO A 325 -47.04 18.41 6.45
CA PRO A 325 -47.75 18.01 7.66
C PRO A 325 -49.19 17.62 7.28
N ARG A 326 -49.63 16.45 7.74
CA ARG A 326 -51.04 16.03 7.63
C ARG A 326 -51.92 16.88 8.56
N PRO A 327 -53.18 17.14 8.14
CA PRO A 327 -54.12 18.01 8.86
C PRO A 327 -54.51 17.47 10.23
#